data_AF-A0A0W7TUY8-F1
#
_entry.id   AF-A0A0W7TUY8-F1
#
_cell.length_a   1.000
_cell.length_b   1.000
_cell.length_c   1.000
_cell.angle_alpha   90.00
_cell.angle_beta   90.00
_cell.angle_gamma   90.00
#
_symmetry.space_group_name_H-M   'P 1'
#
loop_
_entity.id
_entity.type
_entity.pdbx_description
1 polymer ?
#
loop_
_entity_poly.entity_id
_entity_poly.type
_entity_poly.pdbx_seq_one_letter_code
_entity_poly.pdbx_strand_id
1 'polypeptide(L)'
;MLCEVPLTKEQQDFAAEHHGLVYKFLNDNHLPENEFYDVVIFPYLKAVKDYFSDESAQHYSFAAIAMHRMRLCIYDYFRSQARRKRNAEVISIHLGLYPDGVPLEEVLPGQDSLMQEFEMQQMLHDLASHVSEQQMKIVRMKGYGYGIREISSHEKIPMKRIQELLDEVHAVFLRLCRE
;
A
#
# COMPACT_ATOMS: atom_id res chain seq x y z
N MET A 1 -9.02 4.46 -4.24
CA MET A 1 -10.04 4.87 -3.27
C MET A 1 -11.34 5.06 -4.03
N LEU A 2 -12.26 4.10 -3.96
CA LEU A 2 -13.60 4.27 -4.53
C LEU A 2 -14.29 5.31 -3.64
N CYS A 3 -14.73 6.44 -4.21
CA CYS A 3 -15.56 7.40 -3.49
C CYS A 3 -16.75 6.66 -2.90
N GLU A 4 -16.80 6.53 -1.58
CA GLU A 4 -17.96 5.98 -0.91
C GLU A 4 -19.12 6.93 -1.17
N VAL A 5 -20.09 6.48 -2.00
CA VAL A 5 -21.34 7.22 -2.20
C VAL A 5 -21.93 7.48 -0.80
N PRO A 6 -22.23 8.75 -0.46
CA PRO A 6 -22.82 9.10 0.82
C PRO A 6 -24.14 8.34 1.02
N LEU A 7 -24.50 8.07 2.28
CA LEU A 7 -25.75 7.39 2.62
C LEU A 7 -26.95 8.08 1.96
N THR A 8 -27.88 7.29 1.42
CA THR A 8 -29.15 7.81 0.89
C THR A 8 -29.97 8.46 2.01
N LYS A 9 -30.97 9.27 1.65
CA LYS A 9 -31.79 9.97 2.66
C LYS A 9 -32.47 8.99 3.62
N GLU A 10 -33.01 7.89 3.10
CA GLU A 10 -33.61 6.82 3.89
C GLU A 10 -32.61 6.16 4.85
N GLN A 11 -31.39 5.90 4.39
CA GLN A 11 -30.33 5.35 5.24
C GLN A 11 -29.90 6.33 6.33
N GLN A 12 -29.88 7.62 6.05
CA GLN A 12 -29.57 8.66 7.05
C GLN A 12 -30.65 8.72 8.13
N ASP A 13 -31.92 8.69 7.74
CA ASP A 13 -33.04 8.74 8.68
C ASP A 13 -33.06 7.47 9.56
N PHE A 14 -32.84 6.29 8.95
CA PHE A 14 -32.70 5.03 9.67
C PHE A 14 -31.50 5.03 10.65
N ALA A 15 -30.37 5.60 10.23
CA ALA A 15 -29.19 5.76 11.07
C ALA A 15 -29.46 6.71 12.26
N ALA A 16 -30.20 7.80 12.05
CA ALA A 16 -30.56 8.72 13.11
C ALA A 16 -31.48 8.06 14.15
N GLU A 17 -32.47 7.29 13.71
CA GLU A 17 -33.40 6.56 14.59
C GLU A 17 -32.70 5.51 15.46
N HIS A 18 -31.71 4.80 14.89
CA HIS A 18 -31.01 3.72 15.58
C HIS A 18 -29.67 4.15 16.20
N HIS A 19 -29.36 5.44 16.19
CA HIS A 19 -28.08 5.97 16.66
C HIS A 19 -27.80 5.66 18.13
N GLY A 20 -28.85 5.54 18.95
CA GLY A 20 -28.76 5.14 20.35
C GLY A 20 -28.04 3.80 20.59
N LEU A 21 -27.98 2.92 19.58
CA LEU A 21 -27.21 1.67 19.64
C LEU A 21 -25.71 1.91 19.81
N VAL A 22 -25.18 3.02 19.28
CA VAL A 22 -23.76 3.38 19.40
C VAL A 22 -23.42 3.67 20.86
N TYR A 23 -24.19 4.55 21.51
CA TYR A 23 -24.00 4.87 22.93
C TYR A 23 -24.24 3.66 23.82
N LYS A 24 -25.28 2.87 23.53
CA LYS A 24 -25.52 1.61 24.24
C LYS A 24 -24.31 0.68 24.14
N PHE A 25 -23.75 0.50 22.95
CA PHE A 25 -22.56 -0.33 22.75
C PHE A 25 -21.36 0.20 23.53
N LEU A 26 -21.10 1.51 23.48
CA LEU A 26 -20.00 2.13 24.23
C LEU A 26 -20.15 1.90 25.75
N ASN A 27 -21.35 2.15 26.28
CA ASN A 27 -21.65 1.95 27.70
C ASN A 27 -21.53 0.48 28.13
N ASP A 28 -22.11 -0.45 27.35
CA ASP A 28 -22.09 -1.89 27.64
C ASP A 28 -20.66 -2.47 27.62
N ASN A 29 -19.72 -1.86 26.87
CA ASN A 29 -18.33 -2.30 26.77
C ASN A 29 -17.34 -1.42 27.59
N HIS A 30 -17.84 -0.49 28.40
CA HIS A 30 -17.04 0.45 29.19
C HIS A 30 -16.02 1.26 28.37
N LEU A 31 -16.42 1.64 27.15
CA LEU A 31 -15.57 2.42 26.24
C LEU A 31 -15.87 3.92 26.41
N PRO A 32 -14.86 4.75 26.73
CA PRO A 32 -15.05 6.19 26.84
C PRO A 32 -15.46 6.82 25.50
N GLU A 33 -16.60 7.52 25.49
CA GLU A 33 -17.20 8.10 24.28
C GLU A 33 -16.24 9.04 23.54
N ASN A 34 -15.51 9.89 24.27
CA ASN A 34 -14.56 10.85 23.73
C ASN A 34 -13.38 10.21 22.97
N GLU A 35 -13.10 8.92 23.20
CA GLU A 35 -12.00 8.20 22.56
C GLU A 35 -12.47 7.22 21.50
N PHE A 36 -13.66 6.62 21.67
CA PHE A 36 -14.10 5.50 20.83
C PHE A 36 -15.29 5.82 19.93
N TYR A 37 -15.97 6.97 20.09
CA TYR A 37 -17.14 7.30 19.28
C TYR A 37 -16.81 7.33 17.78
N ASP A 38 -15.71 7.98 17.40
CA ASP A 38 -15.22 8.03 16.03
C ASP A 38 -14.82 6.65 15.51
N VAL A 39 -14.27 5.78 16.36
CA VAL A 39 -13.93 4.41 15.99
C VAL A 39 -15.18 3.57 15.69
N VAL A 40 -16.24 3.70 16.49
CA VAL A 40 -17.45 2.86 16.37
C VAL A 40 -18.52 3.42 15.42
N ILE A 41 -18.52 4.73 15.14
CA ILE A 41 -19.54 5.34 14.28
C ILE A 41 -19.39 4.88 12.82
N PHE A 42 -18.17 4.72 12.31
CA PHE A 42 -17.95 4.25 10.93
C PHE A 42 -18.44 2.82 10.66
N PRO A 43 -18.11 1.80 11.48
CA PRO A 43 -18.66 0.46 11.28
C PRO A 43 -20.17 0.42 11.50
N TYR A 44 -20.74 1.30 12.34
CA TYR A 44 -22.19 1.47 12.45
C TYR A 44 -22.82 1.99 11.15
N LEU A 45 -22.31 3.09 10.58
CA LEU A 45 -22.81 3.66 9.33
C LEU A 45 -22.64 2.68 8.16
N LYS A 46 -21.53 1.94 8.15
CA LYS A 46 -21.32 0.84 7.21
C LYS A 46 -22.35 -0.28 7.40
N ALA A 47 -22.69 -0.64 8.63
CA ALA A 47 -23.73 -1.63 8.90
C ALA A 47 -25.10 -1.18 8.39
N VAL A 48 -25.43 0.12 8.50
CA VAL A 48 -26.67 0.68 7.91
C VAL A 48 -26.67 0.49 6.40
N LYS A 49 -25.57 0.85 5.74
CA LYS A 49 -25.44 0.69 4.28
C LYS A 49 -25.56 -0.77 3.85
N ASP A 50 -24.83 -1.67 4.52
CA ASP A 50 -24.84 -3.11 4.24
C ASP A 50 -26.25 -3.69 4.42
N TYR A 51 -26.97 -3.29 5.48
CA TYR A 51 -28.32 -3.78 5.78
C TYR A 51 -29.36 -3.42 4.70
N PHE A 52 -29.21 -2.27 4.04
CA PHE A 52 -30.05 -1.86 2.92
C PHE A 52 -29.61 -2.48 1.58
N SER A 53 -28.34 -2.91 1.47
CA SER A 53 -27.78 -3.42 0.21
C SER A 53 -27.88 -4.94 0.06
N ASP A 54 -28.01 -5.67 1.18
CA ASP A 54 -28.02 -7.13 1.22
C ASP A 54 -29.32 -7.65 1.87
N GLU A 55 -30.20 -8.23 1.06
CA GLU A 55 -31.46 -8.82 1.53
C GLU A 55 -31.24 -9.96 2.53
N SER A 56 -30.12 -10.69 2.43
CA SER A 56 -29.82 -11.79 3.35
C SER A 56 -29.48 -11.30 4.75
N ALA A 57 -28.98 -10.07 4.87
CA ALA A 57 -28.69 -9.44 6.15
C ALA A 57 -29.99 -9.14 6.94
N GLN A 58 -31.12 -8.93 6.24
CA GLN A 58 -32.41 -8.59 6.87
C GLN A 58 -33.05 -9.77 7.59
N HIS A 59 -32.53 -10.99 7.44
CA HIS A 59 -32.92 -12.14 8.27
C HIS A 59 -32.51 -11.99 9.74
N TYR A 60 -31.59 -11.08 10.04
CA TYR A 60 -31.14 -10.76 11.40
C TYR A 60 -31.56 -9.35 11.79
N SER A 61 -31.77 -9.12 13.08
CA SER A 61 -32.05 -7.75 13.55
C SER A 61 -30.87 -6.83 13.25
N PHE A 62 -31.15 -5.61 12.79
CA PHE A 62 -30.14 -4.59 12.55
C PHE A 62 -29.24 -4.36 13.78
N ALA A 63 -29.82 -4.34 14.99
CA ALA A 63 -29.07 -4.16 16.23
C ALA A 63 -27.98 -5.23 16.42
N ALA A 64 -28.29 -6.51 16.13
CA ALA A 64 -27.31 -7.59 16.23
C ALA A 64 -26.15 -7.41 15.24
N ILE A 65 -26.46 -7.00 14.00
CA ILE A 65 -25.46 -6.75 12.95
C ILE A 65 -24.57 -5.57 13.35
N ALA A 66 -25.17 -4.45 13.74
CA ALA A 66 -24.47 -3.24 14.15
C ALA A 66 -23.55 -3.52 15.35
N MET A 67 -24.05 -4.18 16.39
CA MET A 67 -23.24 -4.58 17.55
C MET A 67 -22.08 -5.50 17.18
N HIS A 68 -22.32 -6.47 16.28
CA HIS A 68 -21.27 -7.36 15.81
C HIS A 68 -20.18 -6.59 15.03
N ARG A 69 -20.58 -5.71 14.11
CA ARG A 69 -19.65 -4.87 13.33
C ARG A 69 -18.82 -3.93 14.21
N MET A 70 -19.45 -3.25 15.16
CA MET A 70 -18.75 -2.39 16.13
C MET A 70 -17.76 -3.20 16.99
N ARG A 71 -18.15 -4.40 17.45
CA ARG A 71 -17.25 -5.29 18.21
C ARG A 71 -16.03 -5.72 17.41
N LEU A 72 -16.19 -6.12 16.15
CA LEU A 72 -15.08 -6.49 15.28
C LEU A 72 -14.13 -5.31 15.07
N CYS A 73 -14.67 -4.11 14.88
CA CYS A 73 -13.86 -2.90 14.70
C CYS A 73 -13.01 -2.59 15.94
N ILE A 74 -13.58 -2.69 17.15
CA ILE A 74 -12.82 -2.50 18.40
C ILE A 74 -11.73 -3.55 18.56
N TYR A 75 -12.03 -4.81 18.25
CA TYR A 75 -11.01 -5.87 18.27
C TYR A 75 -9.85 -5.54 17.31
N ASP A 76 -10.17 -5.11 16.09
CA ASP A 76 -9.16 -4.69 15.11
C ASP A 76 -8.38 -3.45 15.53
N TYR A 77 -9.04 -2.48 16.16
CA TYR A 77 -8.42 -1.29 16.73
C TYR A 77 -7.33 -1.70 17.73
N PHE A 78 -7.68 -2.46 18.77
CA PHE A 78 -6.71 -2.90 19.78
C PHE A 78 -5.63 -3.82 19.20
N ARG A 79 -6.00 -4.75 18.32
CA ARG A 79 -5.05 -5.61 17.61
C ARG A 79 -4.06 -4.79 16.80
N SER A 80 -4.51 -3.69 16.18
CA SER A 80 -3.66 -2.79 15.43
C SER A 80 -2.70 -2.04 16.35
N GLN A 81 -3.19 -1.53 17.48
CA GLN A 81 -2.37 -0.83 18.47
C GLN A 81 -1.31 -1.75 19.07
N ALA A 82 -1.63 -3.02 19.32
CA ALA A 82 -0.68 -4.02 19.83
C ALA A 82 0.38 -4.49 18.81
N ARG A 83 0.38 -4.00 17.56
CA ARG A 83 1.36 -4.45 16.55
C ARG A 83 2.78 -4.03 16.91
N ARG A 84 3.72 -4.97 16.77
CA ARG A 84 5.16 -4.78 17.08
C ARG A 84 5.78 -3.54 16.46
N LYS A 85 5.41 -3.17 15.24
CA LYS A 85 5.94 -1.95 14.58
C LYS A 85 5.52 -0.64 15.27
N ARG A 86 4.39 -0.62 15.99
CA ARG A 86 3.89 0.57 16.70
C ARG A 86 4.33 0.61 18.16
N ASN A 87 4.67 -0.54 18.74
CA ASN A 87 5.23 -0.67 20.09
C ASN A 87 6.73 -0.98 20.06
N ALA A 88 7.41 -0.69 18.95
CA ALA A 88 8.85 -0.84 18.88
C ALA A 88 9.48 0.28 19.72
N GLU A 89 10.51 -0.06 20.49
CA GLU A 89 11.36 0.95 21.09
C GLU A 89 12.03 1.75 19.97
N VAL A 90 11.79 3.07 19.97
CA VAL A 90 12.38 3.97 18.99
C VAL A 90 13.56 4.67 19.64
N ILE A 91 14.72 4.59 18.99
CA ILE A 91 15.91 5.35 19.36
C ILE A 91 16.13 6.48 18.35
N SER A 92 16.67 7.60 18.82
CA SER A 92 17.07 8.71 17.94
C SER A 92 18.20 8.25 17.02
N ILE A 93 18.13 8.57 15.73
CA ILE A 93 19.23 8.33 14.79
C ILE A 93 20.46 9.21 15.10
N HIS A 94 20.28 10.28 15.87
CA HIS A 94 21.37 11.13 16.35
C HIS A 94 22.01 10.60 17.65
N LEU A 95 21.60 9.42 18.12
CA LEU A 95 22.18 8.78 19.29
C LEU A 95 23.59 8.28 18.96
N GLY A 96 24.60 8.80 19.66
CA GLY A 96 25.93 8.19 19.72
C GLY A 96 25.91 7.01 20.71
N LEU A 97 26.32 5.83 20.25
CA LEU A 97 26.32 4.61 21.09
C LEU A 97 27.39 4.65 22.21
N TYR A 98 28.34 5.60 22.13
CA TYR A 98 29.46 5.78 23.05
C TYR A 98 29.70 7.29 23.29
N PRO A 99 30.40 7.69 24.38
CA PRO A 99 30.68 9.10 24.68
C PRO A 99 31.34 9.89 23.54
N ASP A 100 32.17 9.20 22.73
CA ASP A 100 32.83 9.74 21.53
C ASP A 100 32.33 9.03 20.24
N GLY A 101 31.18 8.36 20.31
CA GLY A 101 30.63 7.57 19.21
C GLY A 101 30.00 8.45 18.14
N VAL A 102 30.23 8.08 16.87
CA VAL A 102 29.51 8.69 15.75
C VAL A 102 28.00 8.43 15.86
N PRO A 103 27.14 9.37 15.45
CA PRO A 103 25.70 9.17 15.48
C PRO A 103 25.29 7.98 14.61
N LEU A 104 24.19 7.32 14.97
CA LEU A 104 23.69 6.16 14.26
C LEU A 104 23.42 6.45 12.77
N GLU A 105 23.04 7.68 12.41
CA GLU A 105 22.84 8.10 11.02
C GLU A 105 24.07 7.96 10.13
N GLU A 106 25.29 8.07 10.68
CA GLU A 106 26.55 7.92 9.94
C GLU A 106 26.96 6.46 9.78
N VAL A 107 26.45 5.58 10.65
CA VAL A 107 26.77 4.14 10.66
C VAL A 107 25.75 3.34 9.86
N LEU A 108 24.50 3.81 9.80
CA LEU A 108 23.45 3.15 9.04
C LEU A 108 23.74 3.28 7.54
N PRO A 109 23.69 2.17 6.78
CA PRO A 109 23.82 2.24 5.34
C PRO A 109 22.64 3.03 4.77
N GLY A 110 22.90 4.27 4.38
CA GLY A 110 21.97 5.09 3.61
C GLY A 110 21.90 4.60 2.17
N GLN A 111 20.71 4.62 1.57
CA GLN A 111 20.59 4.55 0.13
C GLN A 111 21.12 5.86 -0.45
N ASP A 112 22.38 5.88 -0.86
CA ASP A 112 22.91 7.00 -1.64
C ASP A 112 22.31 6.90 -3.05
N SER A 113 21.29 7.72 -3.31
CA SER A 113 20.60 7.76 -4.59
C SER A 113 21.54 8.06 -5.76
N LEU A 114 22.58 8.89 -5.53
CA LEU A 114 23.56 9.22 -6.57
C LEU A 114 24.46 8.02 -6.85
N MET A 115 24.88 7.30 -5.80
CA MET A 115 25.64 6.05 -5.96
C MET A 115 24.83 4.99 -6.70
N GLN A 116 23.54 4.82 -6.37
CA GLN A 116 22.65 3.87 -7.06
C GLN A 116 22.43 4.24 -8.53
N GLU A 117 22.23 5.52 -8.82
CA GLU A 117 22.12 6.00 -10.20
C GLU A 117 23.42 5.73 -10.98
N PHE A 118 24.57 5.97 -10.35
CA PHE A 118 25.88 5.71 -10.94
C PHE A 118 26.10 4.21 -11.22
N GLU A 119 25.82 3.34 -10.25
CA GLU A 119 25.90 1.88 -10.41
C GLU A 119 24.98 1.40 -11.55
N MET A 120 23.76 1.93 -11.64
CA MET A 120 22.85 1.62 -12.75
C MET A 120 23.41 2.07 -14.10
N GLN A 121 23.99 3.27 -14.19
CA GLN A 121 24.61 3.75 -15.43
C GLN A 121 25.81 2.88 -15.84
N GLN A 122 26.62 2.42 -14.87
CA GLN A 122 27.72 1.49 -15.14
C GLN A 122 27.21 0.15 -15.65
N MET A 123 26.22 -0.46 -15.01
CA MET A 123 25.63 -1.71 -15.49
C MET A 123 25.06 -1.58 -16.91
N LEU A 124 24.43 -0.44 -17.25
CA LEU A 124 23.95 -0.18 -18.61
C LEU A 124 25.09 0.02 -19.60
N HIS A 125 26.21 0.60 -19.18
CA HIS A 125 27.41 0.73 -20.00
C HIS A 125 28.03 -0.63 -20.30
N ASP A 126 28.20 -1.48 -19.29
CA ASP A 126 28.74 -2.83 -19.43
C ASP A 126 27.82 -3.71 -20.27
N LEU A 127 26.50 -3.58 -20.12
CA LEU A 127 25.55 -4.27 -20.99
C LEU A 127 25.73 -3.85 -22.46
N ALA A 128 25.98 -2.56 -22.71
CA ALA A 128 26.13 -2.03 -24.06
C ALA A 128 27.32 -2.64 -24.82
N SER A 129 28.36 -3.12 -24.14
CA SER A 129 29.48 -3.82 -24.81
C SER A 129 29.15 -5.26 -25.20
N HIS A 130 28.03 -5.82 -24.73
CA HIS A 130 27.65 -7.22 -24.94
C HIS A 130 26.39 -7.40 -25.80
N VAL A 131 25.72 -6.31 -26.17
CA VAL A 131 24.49 -6.33 -26.98
C VAL A 131 24.62 -5.41 -28.19
N SER A 132 23.79 -5.63 -29.20
CA SER A 132 23.78 -4.75 -30.38
C SER A 132 23.27 -3.34 -30.06
N GLU A 133 23.66 -2.34 -30.86
CA GLU A 133 23.15 -0.97 -30.72
C GLU A 133 21.61 -0.90 -30.75
N GLN A 134 20.99 -1.72 -31.59
CA GLN A 134 19.52 -1.82 -31.70
C GLN A 134 18.90 -2.37 -30.41
N GLN A 135 19.47 -3.43 -29.85
CA GLN A 135 19.05 -3.98 -28.55
C GLN A 135 19.22 -2.94 -27.44
N MET A 136 20.36 -2.26 -27.39
CA MET A 136 20.63 -1.25 -26.37
C MET A 136 19.67 -0.05 -26.50
N LYS A 137 19.33 0.36 -27.71
CA LYS A 137 18.35 1.42 -27.97
C LYS A 137 16.96 1.02 -27.44
N ILE A 138 16.54 -0.23 -27.66
CA ILE A 138 15.30 -0.78 -27.12
C ILE A 138 15.30 -0.78 -25.59
N VAL A 139 16.41 -1.18 -24.95
CA VAL A 139 16.57 -1.14 -23.49
C VAL A 139 16.46 0.29 -22.96
N ARG A 140 17.13 1.26 -23.60
CA ARG A 140 17.05 2.67 -23.19
C ARG A 140 15.63 3.22 -23.31
N MET A 141 14.92 2.95 -24.41
CA MET A 141 13.51 3.33 -24.53
C MET A 141 12.66 2.67 -23.44
N LYS A 142 12.93 1.40 -23.11
CA LYS A 142 12.23 0.74 -22.02
C LYS A 142 12.50 1.41 -20.66
N GLY A 143 13.74 1.82 -20.41
CA GLY A 143 14.16 2.57 -19.22
C GLY A 143 13.50 3.95 -19.11
N TYR A 144 13.23 4.61 -20.25
CA TYR A 144 12.46 5.86 -20.29
C TYR A 144 10.94 5.68 -20.16
N GLY A 145 10.46 4.44 -19.98
CA GLY A 145 9.05 4.14 -19.74
C GLY A 145 8.22 3.83 -20.98
N TYR A 146 8.84 3.71 -22.17
CA TYR A 146 8.08 3.39 -23.38
C TYR A 146 7.48 1.97 -23.33
N GLY A 147 6.23 1.87 -23.78
CA GLY A 147 5.52 0.61 -23.97
C GLY A 147 6.05 -0.16 -25.19
N ILE A 148 5.85 -1.49 -25.21
CA ILE A 148 6.29 -2.34 -26.34
C ILE A 148 5.65 -1.89 -27.67
N ARG A 149 4.40 -1.42 -27.62
CA ARG A 149 3.70 -0.85 -28.78
C ARG A 149 4.38 0.42 -29.30
N GLU A 150 4.78 1.31 -28.41
CA GLU A 150 5.41 2.59 -28.77
C GLU A 150 6.81 2.35 -29.35
N ILE A 151 7.57 1.44 -28.74
CA ILE A 151 8.87 1.00 -29.27
C ILE A 151 8.71 0.35 -30.66
N SER A 152 7.67 -0.46 -30.86
CA SER A 152 7.34 -1.08 -32.15
C SER A 152 7.09 -0.05 -33.25
N SER A 153 6.30 0.97 -32.94
CA SER A 153 6.04 2.08 -33.86
C SER A 153 7.28 2.92 -34.15
N HIS A 154 8.13 3.16 -33.15
CA HIS A 154 9.33 3.99 -33.30
C HIS A 154 10.45 3.27 -34.09
N GLU A 155 10.75 2.01 -33.76
CA GLU A 155 11.81 1.24 -34.41
C GLU A 155 11.36 0.51 -35.67
N LYS A 156 10.05 0.52 -35.99
CA LYS A 156 9.45 -0.24 -37.10
C LYS A 156 9.73 -1.74 -37.01
N ILE A 157 9.80 -2.26 -35.79
CA ILE A 157 10.01 -3.68 -35.49
C ILE A 157 8.68 -4.26 -35.01
N PRO A 158 8.26 -5.47 -35.44
CA PRO A 158 7.07 -6.12 -34.91
C PRO A 158 7.16 -6.31 -33.39
N MET A 159 6.04 -6.10 -32.67
CA MET A 159 5.99 -6.22 -31.21
C MET A 159 6.57 -7.53 -30.67
N LYS A 160 6.28 -8.65 -31.35
CA LYS A 160 6.82 -9.97 -31.00
C LYS A 160 8.35 -9.99 -31.03
N ARG A 161 8.95 -9.38 -32.05
CA ARG A 161 10.40 -9.31 -32.17
C ARG A 161 11.02 -8.41 -31.11
N ILE A 162 10.35 -7.34 -30.67
CA ILE A 162 10.83 -6.51 -29.55
C ILE A 162 10.85 -7.31 -28.24
N GLN A 163 9.84 -8.15 -27.99
CA GLN A 163 9.82 -9.03 -26.83
C GLN A 163 10.99 -10.01 -26.87
N GLU A 164 11.20 -10.68 -28.00
CA GLU A 164 12.35 -11.59 -28.20
C GLU A 164 13.69 -10.87 -27.97
N LEU A 165 13.86 -9.66 -28.50
CA LEU A 165 15.08 -8.87 -28.30
C LEU A 165 15.30 -8.49 -26.82
N LEU A 166 14.23 -8.16 -26.08
CA LEU A 166 14.33 -7.89 -24.65
C LEU A 166 14.67 -9.15 -23.85
N ASP A 167 14.11 -10.31 -24.21
CA ASP A 167 14.42 -11.60 -23.58
C ASP A 167 15.88 -12.02 -23.85
N GLU A 168 16.36 -11.85 -25.09
CA GLU A 168 17.75 -12.06 -25.49
C GLU A 168 18.70 -11.20 -24.64
N VAL A 169 18.41 -9.89 -24.53
CA VAL A 169 19.19 -8.96 -23.71
C VAL A 169 19.16 -9.34 -22.23
N HIS A 170 17.99 -9.70 -21.70
CA HIS A 170 17.85 -10.08 -20.30
C HIS A 170 18.69 -11.32 -19.97
N ALA A 171 18.78 -12.28 -20.88
CA ALA A 171 19.66 -13.44 -20.74
C ALA A 171 21.16 -13.09 -20.79
N VAL A 172 21.55 -12.02 -21.47
CA VAL A 172 22.92 -11.49 -21.44
C VAL A 172 23.18 -10.77 -20.11
N PHE A 173 22.26 -9.89 -19.69
CA PHE A 173 22.33 -9.18 -18.42
C PHE A 173 22.48 -10.12 -17.22
N LEU A 174 21.66 -11.18 -17.16
CA LEU A 174 21.75 -12.18 -16.08
C LEU A 174 23.09 -12.93 -16.04
N ARG A 175 23.80 -13.03 -17.16
CA ARG A 175 25.16 -13.60 -17.18
C ARG A 175 26.17 -12.61 -16.60
N LEU A 176 26.08 -11.34 -16.98
CA LEU A 176 26.93 -10.27 -16.46
C LEU A 176 26.77 -10.10 -14.93
N CYS A 177 25.56 -10.26 -14.39
CA CYS A 177 25.35 -10.15 -12.94
C CYS A 177 25.81 -11.37 -12.12
N ARG A 178 26.24 -12.47 -12.76
CA ARG A 178 26.71 -13.69 -12.08
C ARG A 178 28.23 -13.83 -12.07
N GLU A 179 28.93 -12.97 -12.80
CA GLU A 179 30.38 -12.81 -12.78
C GLU A 179 30.79 -11.83 -11.66
#